data_AF-A0A9D8MVX2-F1
#
_entry.id   AF-A0A9D8MVX2-F1
#
_cell.length_a   1.000
_cell.length_b   1.000
_cell.length_c   1.000
_cell.angle_alpha   90.00
_cell.angle_beta   90.00
_cell.angle_gamma   90.00
#
_symmetry.space_group_name_H-M   'P 1'
#
loop_
_entity.id
_entity.type
_entity.pdbx_description
1 polymer ?
#
loop_
_entity_poly.entity_id
_entity_poly.type
_entity_poly.pdbx_seq_one_letter_code
_entity_poly.pdbx_strand_id
1 'polypeptide(L)'
;MAIAWLFAALSCNKPNGNEQKEKGLDIELTRDQVIGKWQVNQAKFAEDAKMSEWDFSTTTFEFMENGLFDSRGYFGNNEGVFTVSGNKVNTTLENKPFMTFLLTAIDEDKNVSVTATVESTGAKIWMICHKVKDVNGGGEPGVVSYETMFRQEQYVQQYLAKTYSELSNYLKLQLEIEGRICKGDFSDLNASSSTIKDLWVKAYKVVTDCAIALTYLPVSNPQNIMYYQYQFSALRGIIAYQLATTWGHAWFYNTPPEATDIPVICPGSQLLDSAYYDLLYSSEMTGSIPAGYIDNATALAFLSFVQLTRGRPETISPIVKDIQEKYGKKEVVFSFYYTDSITNQQTPLEVFNANTIQLLKDEAVGLLDKVIEGWKNIGLTYGYWQMLTRTKKAPSLVGCQEYQMLFPIPAYVIDADYNMKQNPGY
;
A
#
# COMPACT_ATOMS: atom_id res chain seq x y z
N MET A 1 30.83 46.65 -57.73
CA MET A 1 29.73 45.66 -57.79
C MET A 1 29.00 45.79 -56.46
N ALA A 2 28.21 46.86 -56.33
CA ALA A 2 26.75 46.84 -56.44
C ALA A 2 26.12 46.09 -55.24
N ILE A 3 25.76 46.85 -54.18
CA ILE A 3 24.37 47.20 -53.81
C ILE A 3 23.86 46.18 -52.78
N ALA A 4 23.21 46.50 -51.67
CA ALA A 4 22.95 47.68 -50.85
C ALA A 4 22.14 47.12 -49.64
N TRP A 5 22.28 47.61 -48.41
CA TRP A 5 21.32 48.53 -47.76
C TRP A 5 19.88 47.98 -47.66
N LEU A 6 19.11 48.15 -46.59
CA LEU A 6 19.23 48.79 -45.28
C LEU A 6 17.83 48.61 -44.63
N PHE A 7 17.74 48.73 -43.31
CA PHE A 7 16.80 49.53 -42.49
C PHE A 7 16.72 48.84 -41.10
N ALA A 8 17.35 49.33 -40.03
CA ALA A 8 17.19 50.61 -39.30
C ALA A 8 15.73 50.80 -38.83
N ALA A 9 15.37 51.24 -37.62
CA ALA A 9 16.03 51.73 -36.42
C ALA A 9 14.94 51.66 -35.31
N LEU A 10 15.23 51.63 -34.00
CA LEU A 10 15.35 52.86 -33.21
C LEU A 10 15.91 52.57 -31.81
N SER A 11 16.92 53.36 -31.48
CA SER A 11 17.61 53.56 -30.22
C SER A 11 16.76 54.34 -29.20
N CYS A 12 16.96 54.11 -27.89
CA CYS A 12 17.70 55.05 -27.00
C CYS A 12 17.64 54.68 -25.50
N ASN A 13 18.82 54.31 -24.98
CA ASN A 13 19.45 54.65 -23.68
C ASN A 13 18.76 54.44 -22.31
N LYS A 14 19.23 53.37 -21.62
CA LYS A 14 19.91 53.24 -20.28
C LYS A 14 19.20 53.71 -18.98
N PRO A 15 19.55 53.16 -17.77
CA PRO A 15 20.69 52.28 -17.44
C PRO A 15 20.44 51.08 -16.48
N ASN A 16 21.46 50.21 -16.43
CA ASN A 16 21.93 49.39 -15.30
C ASN A 16 21.21 48.08 -14.91
N GLY A 17 21.99 47.01 -14.94
CA GLY A 17 21.75 45.74 -14.27
C GLY A 17 22.36 44.60 -15.07
N ASN A 18 23.54 44.15 -14.68
CA ASN A 18 24.21 43.00 -15.29
C ASN A 18 23.34 41.75 -15.13
N GLU A 19 22.58 41.37 -16.15
CA GLU A 19 22.18 39.99 -16.38
C GLU A 19 23.15 39.41 -17.42
N GLN A 20 24.16 38.69 -16.95
CA GLN A 20 24.75 37.66 -17.78
C GLN A 20 23.67 36.61 -18.00
N LYS A 21 22.99 36.71 -19.15
CA LYS A 21 22.21 35.62 -19.72
C LYS A 21 23.06 34.35 -19.65
N GLU A 22 22.61 33.40 -18.84
CA GLU A 22 23.01 32.02 -18.99
C GLU A 22 22.87 31.67 -20.48
N LYS A 23 23.99 31.39 -21.13
CA LYS A 23 23.99 30.66 -22.39
C LYS A 23 23.42 29.27 -22.07
N GLY A 24 22.10 29.16 -22.04
CA GLY A 24 21.45 27.87 -22.23
C GLY A 24 21.92 27.36 -23.57
N LEU A 25 22.77 26.34 -23.56
CA LEU A 25 22.82 25.45 -24.70
C LEU A 25 21.40 24.89 -24.82
N ASP A 26 20.65 25.31 -25.83
CA ASP A 26 19.45 24.60 -26.27
C ASP A 26 19.92 23.27 -26.84
N ILE A 27 20.16 22.30 -25.94
CA ILE A 27 20.44 20.93 -26.31
C ILE A 27 19.09 20.31 -26.67
N GLU A 28 18.78 20.22 -27.97
CA GLU A 28 17.69 19.36 -28.44
C GLU A 28 18.07 17.90 -28.18
N LEU A 29 17.55 17.35 -27.07
CA LEU A 29 17.68 15.94 -26.74
C LEU A 29 16.57 15.15 -27.43
N THR A 30 16.93 14.06 -28.10
CA THR A 30 15.96 13.15 -28.72
C THR A 30 15.37 12.20 -27.67
N ARG A 31 14.15 11.70 -27.91
CA ARG A 31 13.44 10.76 -27.01
C ARG A 31 14.32 9.57 -26.58
N ASP A 32 15.10 9.04 -27.52
CA ASP A 32 15.99 7.89 -27.31
C ASP A 32 17.16 8.20 -26.34
N GLN A 33 17.55 9.47 -26.22
CA GLN A 33 18.59 9.89 -25.29
C GLN A 33 18.08 9.89 -23.85
N VAL A 34 16.79 10.15 -23.64
CA VAL A 34 16.14 10.26 -22.32
C VAL A 34 15.63 8.90 -21.81
N ILE A 35 15.16 8.02 -22.70
CA ILE A 35 14.64 6.67 -22.35
C ILE A 35 15.69 5.86 -21.56
N GLY A 36 15.26 5.23 -20.47
CA GLY A 36 16.10 4.42 -19.58
C GLY A 36 16.07 4.89 -18.12
N LYS A 37 16.86 4.23 -17.27
CA LYS A 37 16.94 4.52 -15.85
C LYS A 37 18.08 5.50 -15.53
N TRP A 38 17.77 6.50 -14.72
CA TRP A 38 18.70 7.55 -14.28
C TRP A 38 18.80 7.58 -12.78
N GLN A 39 19.98 7.79 -12.22
CA GLN A 39 20.21 7.85 -10.78
C GLN A 39 20.79 9.22 -10.39
N VAL A 40 20.25 9.80 -9.31
CA VAL A 40 20.72 11.08 -8.73
C VAL A 40 21.95 10.83 -7.88
N ASN A 41 23.04 11.55 -8.17
CA ASN A 41 24.31 11.45 -7.45
C ASN A 41 24.52 12.63 -6.50
N GLN A 42 24.10 13.82 -6.92
CA GLN A 42 24.28 15.06 -6.16
C GLN A 42 23.05 15.93 -6.33
N ALA A 43 22.74 16.72 -5.30
CA ALA A 43 21.74 17.77 -5.43
C ALA A 43 22.05 18.98 -4.58
N LYS A 44 21.33 20.07 -4.86
CA LYS A 44 21.23 21.25 -4.02
C LYS A 44 19.81 21.80 -4.04
N PHE A 45 19.41 22.42 -2.93
CA PHE A 45 18.07 22.96 -2.70
C PHE A 45 18.03 24.49 -2.65
N ALA A 46 19.19 25.14 -2.81
CA ALA A 46 19.32 26.58 -2.97
C ALA A 46 20.32 26.87 -4.09
N GLU A 47 20.09 27.94 -4.84
CA GLU A 47 20.88 28.29 -6.02
C GLU A 47 22.37 28.49 -5.68
N ASP A 48 22.62 29.12 -4.55
CA ASP A 48 23.96 29.48 -4.06
C ASP A 48 24.63 28.35 -3.26
N ALA A 49 23.90 27.27 -2.99
CA ALA A 49 24.44 26.14 -2.23
C ALA A 49 25.44 25.34 -3.07
N LYS A 50 26.43 24.76 -2.38
CA LYS A 50 27.29 23.75 -3.00
C LYS A 50 26.46 22.50 -3.26
N MET A 51 26.71 21.83 -4.39
CA MET A 51 26.24 20.46 -4.58
C MET A 51 26.77 19.60 -3.44
N SER A 52 25.88 18.89 -2.76
CA SER A 52 26.23 17.86 -1.80
C SER A 52 25.96 16.50 -2.41
N GLU A 53 26.63 15.48 -1.88
CA GLU A 53 26.25 14.10 -2.17
C GLU A 53 24.77 13.91 -1.85
N TRP A 54 24.11 13.15 -2.72
CA TRP A 54 22.71 12.84 -2.55
C TRP A 54 22.58 11.75 -1.48
N ASP A 55 22.21 12.15 -0.26
CA ASP A 55 22.19 11.29 0.93
C ASP A 55 21.22 10.10 0.83
N PHE A 56 20.31 10.11 -0.15
CA PHE A 56 19.40 9.01 -0.42
C PHE A 56 20.01 8.12 -1.50
N SER A 57 20.59 7.00 -1.09
CA SER A 57 21.36 6.07 -1.94
C SER A 57 20.62 5.44 -3.13
N THR A 58 19.35 5.78 -3.36
CA THR A 58 18.49 5.12 -4.35
C THR A 58 17.50 6.03 -5.08
N THR A 59 17.69 7.35 -5.17
CA THR A 59 16.79 8.15 -6.03
C THR A 59 17.07 7.88 -7.50
N THR A 60 16.11 7.23 -8.15
CA THR A 60 16.13 6.87 -9.56
C THR A 60 14.86 7.28 -10.28
N PHE A 61 14.99 7.55 -11.57
CA PHE A 61 13.93 7.92 -12.49
C PHE A 61 13.98 6.99 -13.69
N GLU A 62 12.91 6.27 -13.98
CA GLU A 62 12.82 5.38 -15.13
C GLU A 62 11.85 5.94 -16.18
N PHE A 63 12.39 6.20 -17.38
CA PHE A 63 11.61 6.70 -18.51
C PHE A 63 11.32 5.55 -19.48
N MET A 64 10.08 5.07 -19.50
CA MET A 64 9.65 3.96 -20.35
C MET A 64 9.24 4.43 -21.76
N GLU A 65 9.38 3.53 -22.74
CA GLU A 65 8.99 3.79 -24.14
C GLU A 65 7.50 4.10 -24.30
N ASN A 66 6.65 3.53 -23.45
CA ASN A 66 5.18 3.69 -23.49
C ASN A 66 4.68 5.01 -22.86
N GLY A 67 5.56 5.86 -22.35
CA GLY A 67 5.17 7.13 -21.71
C GLY A 67 4.77 7.02 -20.24
N LEU A 68 5.05 5.87 -19.59
CA LEU A 68 4.92 5.69 -18.15
C LEU A 68 6.24 5.94 -17.42
N PHE A 69 6.15 6.58 -16.27
CA PHE A 69 7.30 6.95 -15.45
C PHE A 69 7.21 6.23 -14.10
N ASP A 70 8.24 5.45 -13.75
CA ASP A 70 8.41 4.88 -12.41
C ASP A 70 9.61 5.60 -11.74
N SER A 71 9.37 6.34 -10.66
CA SER A 71 10.44 6.86 -9.83
C SER A 71 10.52 6.05 -8.55
N ARG A 72 11.66 5.39 -8.32
CA ARG A 72 11.98 4.81 -7.02
C ARG A 72 13.04 5.68 -6.39
N GLY A 73 12.65 6.36 -5.32
CA GLY A 73 13.38 7.34 -4.54
C GLY A 73 12.37 8.07 -3.64
N TYR A 74 12.76 8.52 -2.45
CA TYR A 74 11.81 9.17 -1.53
C TYR A 74 11.35 10.55 -2.07
N PHE A 75 10.32 10.53 -2.92
CA PHE A 75 9.54 11.69 -3.35
C PHE A 75 8.07 11.28 -3.57
N GLY A 76 7.43 10.81 -2.50
CA GLY A 76 6.01 10.45 -2.50
C GLY A 76 5.70 9.03 -2.98
N ASN A 77 4.42 8.75 -3.26
CA ASN A 77 3.87 7.40 -3.51
C ASN A 77 3.07 7.31 -4.83
N ASN A 78 3.30 8.19 -5.81
CA ASN A 78 2.34 8.39 -6.90
C ASN A 78 2.84 7.99 -8.28
N GLU A 79 1.92 7.47 -9.11
CA GLU A 79 2.09 7.19 -10.54
C GLU A 79 1.55 8.39 -11.37
N GLY A 80 2.22 8.74 -12.46
CA GLY A 80 1.84 9.89 -13.30
C GLY A 80 2.11 9.67 -14.77
N VAL A 81 1.36 10.38 -15.62
CA VAL A 81 1.56 10.41 -17.08
C VAL A 81 2.49 11.57 -17.42
N PHE A 82 3.52 11.33 -18.24
CA PHE A 82 4.41 12.39 -18.72
C PHE A 82 4.25 12.66 -20.22
N THR A 83 4.55 13.90 -20.60
CA THR A 83 4.73 14.30 -22.00
C THR A 83 6.13 14.86 -22.19
N VAL A 84 6.89 14.28 -23.11
CA VAL A 84 8.22 14.78 -23.49
C VAL A 84 8.06 15.78 -24.64
N SER A 85 8.67 16.95 -24.50
CA SER A 85 8.87 17.89 -25.60
C SER A 85 10.26 18.50 -25.49
N GLY A 86 11.18 18.09 -26.36
CA GLY A 86 12.60 18.50 -26.29
C GLY A 86 13.27 18.06 -24.99
N ASN A 87 13.94 19.00 -24.31
CA ASN A 87 14.64 18.80 -23.03
C ASN A 87 13.74 19.01 -21.79
N LYS A 88 12.43 19.15 -21.97
CA LYS A 88 11.45 19.38 -20.91
C LYS A 88 10.54 18.16 -20.71
N VAL A 89 10.41 17.72 -19.47
CA VAL A 89 9.51 16.65 -19.04
C VAL A 89 8.51 17.22 -18.05
N ASN A 90 7.23 17.27 -18.44
CA ASN A 90 6.16 17.66 -17.54
C ASN A 90 5.53 16.40 -16.93
N THR A 91 5.41 16.36 -15.60
CA THR A 91 4.70 15.30 -14.90
C THR A 91 3.35 15.78 -14.42
N THR A 92 2.33 14.94 -14.58
CA THR A 92 1.00 15.18 -14.03
C THR A 92 0.62 14.11 -13.03
N LEU A 93 -0.01 14.53 -11.94
CA LEU A 93 -0.56 13.70 -10.88
C LEU A 93 -2.07 13.93 -10.81
N GLU A 94 -2.88 12.88 -10.92
CA GLU A 94 -4.36 12.99 -10.95
C GLU A 94 -4.86 14.02 -12.00
N ASN A 95 -4.22 14.06 -13.17
CA ASN A 95 -4.46 15.04 -14.25
C ASN A 95 -4.13 16.51 -13.89
N LYS A 96 -3.36 16.77 -12.83
CA LYS A 96 -2.86 18.10 -12.46
C LYS A 96 -1.33 18.19 -12.58
N PRO A 97 -0.75 19.33 -12.99
CA PRO A 97 0.70 19.51 -13.02
C PRO A 97 1.33 19.29 -11.63
N PHE A 98 2.39 18.47 -11.57
CA PHE A 98 3.05 18.12 -10.32
C PHE A 98 4.49 18.65 -10.29
N MET A 99 5.29 18.24 -11.27
CA MET A 99 6.70 18.62 -11.34
C MET A 99 7.16 18.74 -12.79
N THR A 100 7.97 19.73 -13.07
CA THR A 100 8.63 19.91 -14.37
C THR A 100 10.11 19.63 -14.23
N PHE A 101 10.62 18.65 -14.96
CA PHE A 101 12.06 18.41 -15.08
C PHE A 101 12.57 19.08 -16.35
N LEU A 102 13.63 19.87 -16.21
CA LEU A 102 14.35 20.51 -17.30
C LEU A 102 15.78 19.94 -17.33
N LEU A 103 16.15 19.29 -18.43
CA LEU A 103 17.52 18.84 -18.65
C LEU A 103 18.33 20.02 -19.18
N THR A 104 19.35 20.44 -18.44
CA THR A 104 20.08 21.70 -18.69
C THR A 104 21.46 21.50 -19.30
N ALA A 105 22.11 20.36 -19.09
CA ALA A 105 23.40 20.03 -19.70
C ALA A 105 23.66 18.52 -19.71
N ILE A 106 24.46 18.05 -20.67
CA ILE A 106 25.10 16.73 -20.64
C ILE A 106 26.61 16.95 -20.62
N ASP A 107 27.32 16.33 -19.68
CA ASP A 107 28.78 16.39 -19.62
C ASP A 107 29.45 15.29 -20.47
N GLU A 108 30.78 15.38 -20.62
CA GLU A 108 31.58 14.43 -21.41
C GLU A 108 31.50 12.99 -20.86
N ASP A 109 31.15 12.84 -19.57
CA ASP A 109 30.97 11.56 -18.87
C ASP A 109 29.52 11.02 -18.96
N LYS A 110 28.65 11.67 -19.74
CA LYS A 110 27.23 11.34 -19.94
C LYS A 110 26.36 11.51 -18.68
N ASN A 111 26.79 12.33 -17.72
CA ASN A 111 25.90 12.82 -16.68
C ASN A 111 25.02 13.92 -17.23
N VAL A 112 23.80 14.00 -16.72
CA VAL A 112 22.82 15.01 -17.08
C VAL A 112 22.58 15.91 -15.87
N SER A 113 22.73 17.21 -16.07
CA SER A 113 22.25 18.21 -15.12
C SER A 113 20.74 18.37 -15.31
N VAL A 114 20.00 18.20 -14.22
CA VAL A 114 18.54 18.28 -14.20
C VAL A 114 18.11 19.36 -13.22
N THR A 115 17.24 20.26 -13.66
CA THR A 115 16.51 21.18 -12.78
C THR A 115 15.07 20.69 -12.66
N ALA A 116 14.65 20.28 -11.47
CA ALA A 116 13.27 19.98 -11.17
C ALA A 116 12.58 21.21 -10.56
N THR A 117 11.39 21.55 -11.06
CA THR A 117 10.55 22.61 -10.53
C THR A 117 9.27 21.99 -9.99
N VAL A 118 8.98 22.21 -8.71
CA VAL A 118 7.73 21.80 -8.08
C VAL A 118 6.64 22.79 -8.48
N GLU A 119 5.60 22.35 -9.20
CA GLU A 119 4.60 23.27 -9.79
C GLU A 119 3.78 23.99 -8.70
N SER A 120 3.51 23.34 -7.56
CA SER A 120 2.71 23.92 -6.48
C SER A 120 3.42 25.01 -5.69
N THR A 121 4.76 25.01 -5.66
CA THR A 121 5.56 25.92 -4.81
C THR A 121 6.53 26.78 -5.61
N GLY A 122 6.78 26.46 -6.88
CA GLY A 122 7.86 27.05 -7.69
C GLY A 122 9.26 26.71 -7.19
N ALA A 123 9.40 25.82 -6.20
CA ALA A 123 10.68 25.45 -5.64
C ALA A 123 11.54 24.74 -6.70
N LYS A 124 12.80 25.12 -6.79
CA LYS A 124 13.78 24.54 -7.71
C LYS A 124 14.73 23.61 -6.97
N ILE A 125 14.95 22.44 -7.56
CA ILE A 125 15.96 21.47 -7.13
C ILE A 125 16.92 21.27 -8.30
N TRP A 126 18.22 21.39 -8.05
CA TRP A 126 19.24 21.11 -9.05
C TRP A 126 19.90 19.78 -8.73
N MET A 127 19.97 18.90 -9.72
CA MET A 127 20.45 17.53 -9.57
C MET A 127 21.48 17.21 -10.65
N ILE A 128 22.45 16.36 -10.31
CA ILE A 128 23.33 15.71 -11.28
C ILE A 128 22.95 14.23 -11.30
N CYS A 129 22.55 13.75 -12.48
CA CYS A 129 22.09 12.39 -12.70
C CYS A 129 23.01 11.65 -13.67
N HIS A 130 23.11 10.34 -13.58
CA HIS A 130 23.84 9.52 -14.56
C HIS A 130 22.95 8.41 -15.13
N LYS A 131 23.17 8.07 -16.40
CA LYS A 131 22.40 7.01 -17.08
C LYS A 131 22.96 5.65 -16.66
N VAL A 132 22.07 4.80 -16.16
CA VAL A 132 22.41 3.43 -15.81
C VAL A 132 22.53 2.62 -17.10
N LYS A 133 23.71 2.02 -17.38
CA LYS A 133 23.90 1.16 -18.56
C LYS A 133 23.35 -0.24 -18.27
N ASP A 134 22.49 -0.74 -19.15
CA ASP A 134 22.14 -2.15 -19.18
C ASP A 134 23.36 -2.96 -19.61
N VAL A 135 24.02 -3.61 -18.64
CA VAL A 135 25.14 -4.51 -18.90
C VAL A 135 24.58 -5.92 -19.01
N ASN A 136 24.54 -6.44 -20.24
CA ASN A 136 24.53 -7.88 -20.48
C ASN A 136 25.75 -8.51 -19.79
N GLY A 137 25.52 -9.18 -18.66
CA GLY A 137 26.51 -10.03 -17.99
C GLY A 137 27.07 -9.47 -16.67
N GLY A 138 26.44 -9.85 -15.56
CA GLY A 138 27.08 -9.95 -14.24
C GLY A 138 27.26 -8.65 -13.44
N GLY A 139 26.23 -8.28 -12.66
CA GLY A 139 26.32 -7.31 -11.58
C GLY A 139 25.49 -6.04 -11.83
N GLU A 140 24.21 -6.10 -11.46
CA GLU A 140 23.30 -4.95 -11.46
C GLU A 140 23.85 -3.78 -10.61
N PRO A 141 23.68 -2.52 -11.04
CA PRO A 141 23.88 -1.36 -10.18
C PRO A 141 22.82 -1.38 -9.08
N GLY A 142 23.31 -1.46 -7.84
CA GLY A 142 22.58 -1.99 -6.68
C GLY A 142 21.16 -1.50 -6.49
N VAL A 143 20.20 -2.31 -6.93
CA VAL A 143 18.92 -2.44 -6.22
C VAL A 143 19.30 -2.78 -4.79
N VAL A 144 19.02 -1.89 -3.83
CA VAL A 144 19.07 -2.27 -2.42
C VAL A 144 18.00 -3.34 -2.27
N SER A 145 18.43 -4.61 -2.31
CA SER A 145 17.54 -5.75 -2.13
C SER A 145 16.78 -5.59 -0.82
N TYR A 146 15.58 -6.15 -0.70
CA TYR A 146 14.86 -6.15 0.57
C TYR A 146 15.72 -6.73 1.71
N GLU A 147 16.59 -7.70 1.39
CA GLU A 147 17.61 -8.23 2.29
C GLU A 147 18.58 -7.17 2.79
N THR A 148 18.93 -6.20 1.96
CA THR A 148 19.82 -5.09 2.30
C THR A 148 19.06 -3.98 3.06
N MET A 149 17.83 -3.67 2.64
CA MET A 149 16.95 -2.70 3.30
C MET A 149 16.64 -3.12 4.75
N PHE A 150 16.25 -4.37 4.96
CA PHE A 150 15.86 -4.86 6.28
C PHE A 150 17.04 -5.08 7.23
N ARG A 151 18.30 -4.86 6.81
CA ARG A 151 19.45 -4.83 7.73
C ARG A 151 19.35 -3.71 8.77
N GLN A 152 18.63 -2.63 8.46
CA GLN A 152 18.46 -1.53 9.41
C GLN A 152 17.05 -1.55 9.98
N GLU A 153 16.94 -1.63 11.30
CA GLU A 153 15.68 -1.73 12.02
C GLU A 153 14.71 -0.58 11.69
N GLN A 154 15.22 0.65 11.50
CA GLN A 154 14.40 1.80 11.11
C GLN A 154 13.59 1.56 9.83
N TYR A 155 14.16 0.85 8.84
CA TYR A 155 13.47 0.56 7.59
C TYR A 155 12.42 -0.54 7.79
N VAL A 156 12.68 -1.50 8.67
CA VAL A 156 11.69 -2.50 9.06
C VAL A 156 10.50 -1.83 9.76
N GLN A 157 10.75 -0.90 10.67
CA GLN A 157 9.71 -0.13 11.37
C GLN A 157 8.85 0.69 10.41
N GLN A 158 9.48 1.42 9.48
CA GLN A 158 8.75 2.20 8.46
C GLN A 158 7.91 1.29 7.56
N TYR A 159 8.47 0.15 7.14
CA TYR A 159 7.77 -0.82 6.30
C TYR A 159 6.59 -1.45 7.04
N LEU A 160 6.76 -1.78 8.33
CA LEU A 160 5.69 -2.29 9.17
C LEU A 160 4.58 -1.25 9.33
N ALA A 161 4.91 -0.01 9.67
CA ALA A 161 3.95 1.07 9.85
C ALA A 161 3.14 1.33 8.56
N LYS A 162 3.80 1.30 7.40
CA LYS A 162 3.14 1.36 6.09
C LYS A 162 2.16 0.19 5.92
N THR A 163 2.59 -1.04 6.19
CA THR A 163 1.73 -2.23 6.04
C THR A 163 0.50 -2.17 6.95
N TYR A 164 0.65 -1.68 8.18
CA TYR A 164 -0.46 -1.37 9.09
C TYR A 164 -1.43 -0.35 8.50
N SER A 165 -0.92 0.73 7.91
CA SER A 165 -1.74 1.73 7.24
C SER A 165 -2.52 1.15 6.06
N GLU A 166 -1.91 0.26 5.27
CA GLU A 166 -2.58 -0.38 4.14
C GLU A 166 -3.71 -1.32 4.61
N LEU A 167 -3.48 -2.10 5.66
CA LEU A 167 -4.53 -2.94 6.25
C LEU A 167 -5.65 -2.09 6.84
N SER A 168 -5.32 -1.02 7.55
CA SER A 168 -6.30 -0.08 8.11
C SER A 168 -7.19 0.54 7.02
N ASN A 169 -6.58 0.97 5.90
CA ASN A 169 -7.30 1.49 4.75
C ASN A 169 -8.18 0.44 4.07
N TYR A 170 -7.70 -0.81 3.98
CA TYR A 170 -8.50 -1.94 3.50
C TYR A 170 -9.73 -2.15 4.38
N LEU A 171 -9.54 -2.27 5.70
CA LEU A 171 -10.61 -2.53 6.66
C LEU A 171 -11.64 -1.39 6.69
N LYS A 172 -11.20 -0.14 6.61
CA LYS A 172 -12.10 1.00 6.49
C LYS A 172 -13.01 0.87 5.27
N LEU A 173 -12.43 0.64 4.09
CA LEU A 173 -13.19 0.51 2.85
C LEU A 173 -14.15 -0.70 2.89
N GLN A 174 -13.70 -1.82 3.47
CA GLN A 174 -14.53 -2.99 3.68
C GLN A 174 -15.76 -2.64 4.54
N LEU A 175 -15.56 -1.96 5.66
CA LEU A 175 -16.66 -1.58 6.57
C LEU A 175 -17.62 -0.58 5.95
N GLU A 176 -17.16 0.31 5.08
CA GLU A 176 -18.03 1.20 4.31
C GLU A 176 -18.96 0.40 3.37
N ILE A 177 -18.45 -0.65 2.73
CA ILE A 177 -19.24 -1.54 1.87
C ILE A 177 -20.22 -2.36 2.72
N GLU A 178 -19.73 -3.02 3.78
CA GLU A 178 -20.55 -3.82 4.69
C GLU A 178 -21.64 -3.00 5.37
N GLY A 179 -21.35 -1.75 5.72
CA GLY A 179 -22.30 -0.84 6.33
C GLY A 179 -23.45 -0.45 5.39
N ARG A 180 -23.20 -0.40 4.07
CA ARG A 180 -24.25 -0.21 3.05
C ARG A 180 -25.06 -1.48 2.83
N ILE A 181 -24.37 -2.61 2.70
CA ILE A 181 -25.00 -3.93 2.59
C ILE A 181 -25.94 -4.16 3.77
N CYS A 182 -25.51 -3.92 5.01
CA CYS A 182 -26.35 -4.08 6.21
C CYS A 182 -27.57 -3.14 6.25
N LYS A 183 -27.62 -2.11 5.41
CA LYS A 183 -28.79 -1.23 5.21
C LYS A 183 -29.67 -1.66 4.02
N GLY A 184 -29.35 -2.77 3.39
CA GLY A 184 -30.03 -3.30 2.21
C GLY A 184 -29.58 -2.68 0.88
N ASP A 185 -28.47 -1.93 0.88
CA ASP A 185 -27.91 -1.35 -0.35
C ASP A 185 -26.81 -2.24 -0.94
N PHE A 186 -27.12 -2.85 -2.08
CA PHE A 186 -26.24 -3.74 -2.83
C PHE A 186 -25.83 -3.17 -4.20
N SER A 187 -26.13 -1.89 -4.47
CA SER A 187 -25.98 -1.28 -5.80
C SER A 187 -24.56 -1.40 -6.36
N ASP A 188 -23.55 -1.24 -5.50
CA ASP A 188 -22.13 -1.29 -5.86
C ASP A 188 -21.49 -2.68 -5.73
N LEU A 189 -22.27 -3.71 -5.39
CA LEU A 189 -21.76 -5.08 -5.20
C LEU A 189 -21.78 -5.83 -6.54
N ASN A 190 -20.91 -5.43 -7.47
CA ASN A 190 -20.75 -6.07 -8.78
C ASN A 190 -19.28 -6.08 -9.24
N ALA A 191 -18.94 -6.94 -10.20
CA ALA A 191 -17.56 -7.15 -10.67
C ALA A 191 -16.93 -5.94 -11.39
N SER A 192 -17.74 -5.00 -11.86
CA SER A 192 -17.30 -3.77 -12.53
C SER A 192 -17.18 -2.58 -11.57
N SER A 193 -17.53 -2.76 -10.30
CA SER A 193 -17.47 -1.71 -9.28
C SER A 193 -16.04 -1.26 -9.01
N SER A 194 -15.79 0.04 -9.12
CA SER A 194 -14.49 0.63 -8.77
C SER A 194 -14.17 0.41 -7.29
N THR A 195 -15.18 0.44 -6.42
CA THR A 195 -15.02 0.18 -4.99
C THR A 195 -14.56 -1.25 -4.71
N ILE A 196 -15.12 -2.25 -5.42
CA ILE A 196 -14.70 -3.66 -5.29
C ILE A 196 -13.28 -3.87 -5.84
N LYS A 197 -12.97 -3.23 -6.98
CA LYS A 197 -11.60 -3.20 -7.52
C LYS A 197 -10.61 -2.61 -6.52
N ASP A 198 -10.91 -1.46 -5.95
CA ASP A 198 -10.02 -0.77 -5.00
C ASP A 198 -9.83 -1.59 -3.73
N LEU A 199 -10.89 -2.23 -3.23
CA LEU A 199 -10.81 -3.13 -2.08
C LEU A 199 -9.88 -4.32 -2.37
N TRP A 200 -10.02 -4.95 -3.54
CA TRP A 200 -9.14 -6.04 -3.98
C TRP A 200 -7.68 -5.58 -4.03
N VAL A 201 -7.39 -4.48 -4.74
CA VAL A 201 -6.02 -3.93 -4.87
C VAL A 201 -5.39 -3.66 -3.50
N LYS A 202 -6.15 -3.08 -2.56
CA LYS A 202 -5.67 -2.83 -1.19
C LYS A 202 -5.36 -4.11 -0.44
N ALA A 203 -6.19 -5.14 -0.58
CA ALA A 203 -5.94 -6.45 0.04
C ALA A 203 -4.60 -7.04 -0.40
N TYR A 204 -4.33 -7.05 -1.71
CA TYR A 204 -3.11 -7.64 -2.24
C TYR A 204 -1.86 -6.83 -1.94
N LYS A 205 -1.97 -5.53 -1.78
CA LYS A 205 -0.86 -4.71 -1.26
C LYS A 205 -0.42 -5.19 0.12
N VAL A 206 -1.37 -5.50 1.01
CA VAL A 206 -1.06 -6.04 2.35
C VAL A 206 -0.45 -7.44 2.26
N VAL A 207 -1.04 -8.34 1.45
CA VAL A 207 -0.53 -9.70 1.23
C VAL A 207 0.92 -9.67 0.74
N THR A 208 1.19 -8.89 -0.31
CA THR A 208 2.52 -8.75 -0.89
C THR A 208 3.50 -8.12 0.09
N ASP A 209 3.10 -7.04 0.79
CA ASP A 209 3.97 -6.38 1.75
C ASP A 209 4.38 -7.37 2.87
N CYS A 210 3.44 -8.19 3.37
CA CYS A 210 3.74 -9.21 4.38
C CYS A 210 4.63 -10.35 3.84
N ALA A 211 4.39 -10.83 2.61
CA ALA A 211 5.19 -11.88 1.99
C ALA A 211 6.66 -11.46 1.81
N ILE A 212 6.88 -10.20 1.40
CA ILE A 212 8.20 -9.56 1.33
C ILE A 212 8.87 -9.52 2.69
N ALA A 213 8.18 -8.98 3.70
CA ALA A 213 8.76 -8.87 5.03
C ALA A 213 9.15 -10.24 5.61
N LEU A 214 8.23 -11.22 5.57
CA LEU A 214 8.47 -12.55 6.14
C LEU A 214 9.56 -13.34 5.40
N THR A 215 9.83 -13.01 4.14
CA THR A 215 10.90 -13.66 3.35
C THR A 215 12.26 -13.02 3.60
N TYR A 216 12.33 -11.69 3.70
CA TYR A 216 13.61 -10.97 3.70
C TYR A 216 14.02 -10.38 5.05
N LEU A 217 13.18 -10.44 6.08
CA LEU A 217 13.58 -10.03 7.43
C LEU A 217 14.87 -10.77 7.83
N PRO A 218 15.92 -10.07 8.29
CA PRO A 218 17.23 -10.68 8.52
C PRO A 218 17.12 -11.80 9.56
N VAL A 219 17.90 -12.87 9.38
CA VAL A 219 17.92 -13.98 10.34
C VAL A 219 18.95 -13.73 11.47
N SER A 220 19.79 -12.70 11.34
CA SER A 220 21.05 -12.58 12.10
C SER A 220 21.01 -11.76 13.40
N ASN A 221 19.89 -11.13 13.80
CA ASN A 221 19.75 -10.47 15.12
C ASN A 221 18.42 -10.85 15.83
N PRO A 222 18.39 -11.93 16.63
CA PRO A 222 17.18 -12.71 16.85
C PRO A 222 16.07 -12.05 17.70
N GLN A 223 16.36 -11.12 18.62
CA GLN A 223 15.34 -10.65 19.58
C GLN A 223 14.39 -9.59 19.02
N ASN A 224 14.88 -8.54 18.32
CA ASN A 224 14.01 -7.53 17.70
C ASN A 224 13.32 -8.07 16.45
N ILE A 225 13.96 -9.01 15.73
CA ILE A 225 13.41 -9.62 14.52
C ILE A 225 12.16 -10.45 14.81
N MET A 226 12.16 -11.19 15.92
CA MET A 226 11.02 -12.03 16.29
C MET A 226 9.74 -11.19 16.52
N TYR A 227 9.88 -9.99 17.12
CA TYR A 227 8.77 -9.04 17.21
C TYR A 227 8.20 -8.70 15.82
N TYR A 228 9.05 -8.29 14.86
CA TYR A 228 8.59 -7.95 13.51
C TYR A 228 7.96 -9.16 12.80
N GLN A 229 8.54 -10.36 12.94
CA GLN A 229 7.95 -11.58 12.38
C GLN A 229 6.55 -11.82 12.93
N TYR A 230 6.35 -11.73 14.25
CA TYR A 230 5.01 -11.84 14.82
C TYR A 230 4.05 -10.76 14.32
N GLN A 231 4.52 -9.53 14.11
CA GLN A 231 3.68 -8.46 13.58
C GLN A 231 3.25 -8.73 12.14
N PHE A 232 4.18 -9.05 11.23
CA PHE A 232 3.85 -9.35 9.83
C PHE A 232 3.05 -10.63 9.67
N SER A 233 3.31 -11.67 10.49
CA SER A 233 2.45 -12.86 10.53
C SER A 233 1.04 -12.48 10.96
N ALA A 234 0.86 -11.64 11.98
CA ALA A 234 -0.47 -11.25 12.43
C ALA A 234 -1.23 -10.50 11.33
N LEU A 235 -0.59 -9.54 10.66
CA LEU A 235 -1.16 -8.79 9.54
C LEU A 235 -1.53 -9.73 8.37
N ARG A 236 -0.64 -10.65 8.02
CA ARG A 236 -0.89 -11.65 6.97
C ARG A 236 -2.05 -12.56 7.33
N GLY A 237 -2.13 -13.00 8.58
CA GLY A 237 -3.22 -13.85 9.06
C GLY A 237 -4.57 -13.12 9.07
N ILE A 238 -4.60 -11.84 9.44
CA ILE A 238 -5.81 -11.01 9.37
C ILE A 238 -6.27 -10.87 7.91
N ILE A 239 -5.38 -10.49 6.98
CA ILE A 239 -5.80 -10.32 5.58
C ILE A 239 -6.18 -11.65 4.93
N ALA A 240 -5.54 -12.76 5.28
CA ALA A 240 -5.93 -14.09 4.83
C ALA A 240 -7.36 -14.47 5.27
N TYR A 241 -7.69 -14.19 6.54
CA TYR A 241 -9.05 -14.36 7.05
C TYR A 241 -10.06 -13.49 6.29
N GLN A 242 -9.69 -12.23 6.01
CA GLN A 242 -10.54 -11.31 5.28
C GLN A 242 -10.75 -11.75 3.82
N LEU A 243 -9.72 -12.22 3.14
CA LEU A 243 -9.84 -12.77 1.79
C LEU A 243 -10.81 -13.97 1.76
N ALA A 244 -10.67 -14.88 2.72
CA ALA A 244 -11.52 -16.07 2.83
C ALA A 244 -13.00 -15.72 3.06
N THR A 245 -13.26 -14.76 3.95
CA THR A 245 -14.64 -14.40 4.33
C THR A 245 -15.29 -13.39 3.40
N THR A 246 -14.51 -12.65 2.64
CA THR A 246 -15.01 -11.65 1.68
C THR A 246 -15.22 -12.27 0.31
N TRP A 247 -14.25 -13.01 -0.24
CA TRP A 247 -14.33 -13.55 -1.61
C TRP A 247 -14.41 -15.06 -1.69
N GLY A 248 -14.15 -15.79 -0.60
CA GLY A 248 -14.09 -17.25 -0.60
C GLY A 248 -12.77 -17.73 -1.18
N HIS A 249 -12.62 -17.69 -2.50
CA HIS A 249 -11.37 -18.05 -3.18
C HIS A 249 -10.62 -16.78 -3.59
N ALA A 250 -9.31 -16.74 -3.38
CA ALA A 250 -8.49 -15.58 -3.70
C ALA A 250 -7.06 -16.01 -4.00
N TRP A 251 -6.30 -15.16 -4.69
CA TRP A 251 -4.86 -15.35 -4.76
C TRP A 251 -4.22 -15.17 -3.38
N PHE A 252 -3.12 -15.87 -3.12
CA PHE A 252 -2.39 -15.72 -1.87
C PHE A 252 -0.91 -16.00 -2.06
N TYR A 253 -0.07 -15.16 -1.47
CA TYR A 253 1.37 -15.20 -1.63
C TYR A 253 2.04 -15.52 -0.29
N ASN A 254 2.68 -16.69 -0.20
CA ASN A 254 3.53 -17.04 0.93
C ASN A 254 4.95 -16.46 0.78
N THR A 255 5.36 -16.23 -0.46
CA THR A 255 6.62 -15.62 -0.89
C THR A 255 6.31 -14.43 -1.81
N PRO A 256 7.24 -13.48 -1.96
CA PRO A 256 7.06 -12.35 -2.87
C PRO A 256 6.71 -12.84 -4.28
N PRO A 257 5.70 -12.26 -4.94
CA PRO A 257 5.41 -12.59 -6.33
C PRO A 257 6.54 -12.05 -7.24
N GLU A 258 7.07 -12.91 -8.09
CA GLU A 258 7.94 -12.52 -9.20
C GLU A 258 7.13 -12.05 -10.41
N ALA A 259 7.73 -11.28 -11.31
CA ALA A 259 7.03 -10.72 -12.48
C ALA A 259 6.45 -11.79 -13.43
N THR A 260 6.99 -13.00 -13.36
CA THR A 260 6.54 -14.16 -14.16
C THR A 260 5.60 -15.09 -13.40
N ASP A 261 5.33 -14.82 -12.12
CA ASP A 261 4.53 -15.72 -11.31
C ASP A 261 3.06 -15.67 -11.72
N ILE A 262 2.52 -16.85 -12.02
CA ILE A 262 1.08 -17.05 -12.14
C ILE A 262 0.53 -17.07 -10.71
N PRO A 263 -0.38 -16.15 -10.34
CA PRO A 263 -0.95 -16.12 -8.99
C PRO A 263 -1.58 -17.46 -8.60
N VAL A 264 -1.24 -17.95 -7.40
CA VAL A 264 -1.81 -19.21 -6.90
C VAL A 264 -3.19 -18.93 -6.29
N ILE A 265 -4.24 -19.49 -6.90
CA ILE A 265 -5.59 -19.44 -6.33
C ILE A 265 -5.65 -20.36 -5.12
N CYS A 266 -5.91 -19.75 -3.97
CA CYS A 266 -6.06 -20.42 -2.69
C CYS A 266 -7.55 -20.57 -2.35
N PRO A 267 -8.04 -21.81 -2.13
CA PRO A 267 -9.38 -22.03 -1.61
C PRO A 267 -9.59 -21.37 -0.25
N GLY A 268 -10.82 -20.94 0.03
CA GLY A 268 -11.16 -20.27 1.29
C GLY A 268 -10.80 -21.07 2.54
N SER A 269 -10.91 -22.40 2.48
CA SER A 269 -10.46 -23.27 3.57
C SER A 269 -8.95 -23.19 3.81
N GLN A 270 -8.14 -23.13 2.75
CA GLN A 270 -6.69 -23.00 2.86
C GLN A 270 -6.29 -21.59 3.32
N LEU A 271 -6.99 -20.54 2.88
CA LEU A 271 -6.82 -19.19 3.42
C LEU A 271 -7.11 -19.13 4.92
N LEU A 272 -8.16 -19.82 5.40
CA LEU A 272 -8.46 -19.93 6.82
C LEU A 272 -7.39 -20.72 7.59
N ASP A 273 -6.78 -21.73 6.97
CA ASP A 273 -5.67 -22.47 7.56
C ASP A 273 -4.41 -21.58 7.66
N SER A 274 -4.07 -20.82 6.62
CA SER A 274 -3.01 -19.81 6.66
C SER A 274 -3.26 -18.77 7.74
N ALA A 275 -4.48 -18.22 7.82
CA ALA A 275 -4.88 -17.27 8.85
C ALA A 275 -4.71 -17.85 10.27
N TYR A 276 -5.11 -19.11 10.45
CA TYR A 276 -4.98 -19.81 11.72
C TYR A 276 -3.51 -19.94 12.16
N TYR A 277 -2.63 -20.43 11.29
CA TYR A 277 -1.24 -20.66 11.65
C TYR A 277 -0.48 -19.36 11.91
N ASP A 278 -0.72 -18.34 11.09
CA ASP A 278 -0.11 -17.02 11.25
C ASP A 278 -0.53 -16.35 12.57
N LEU A 279 -1.83 -16.36 12.89
CA LEU A 279 -2.34 -15.75 14.12
C LEU A 279 -1.97 -16.56 15.37
N LEU A 280 -1.92 -17.90 15.26
CA LEU A 280 -1.43 -18.75 16.34
C LEU A 280 0.03 -18.44 16.64
N TYR A 281 0.88 -18.35 15.61
CA TYR A 281 2.28 -17.97 15.78
C TYR A 281 2.39 -16.60 16.46
N SER A 282 1.65 -15.59 15.99
CA SER A 282 1.64 -14.25 16.60
C SER A 282 1.08 -14.20 18.01
N SER A 283 0.28 -15.18 18.44
CA SER A 283 -0.22 -15.28 19.81
C SER A 283 0.85 -15.69 20.82
N GLU A 284 2.00 -16.20 20.36
CA GLU A 284 3.16 -16.51 21.20
C GLU A 284 4.04 -15.26 21.48
N MET A 285 3.63 -14.09 20.98
CA MET A 285 4.36 -12.84 21.17
C MET A 285 4.42 -12.47 22.67
N THR A 286 5.64 -12.20 23.14
CA THR A 286 5.89 -11.78 24.53
C THR A 286 6.53 -10.39 24.57
N GLY A 287 6.51 -9.77 25.75
CA GLY A 287 7.09 -8.45 25.97
C GLY A 287 6.09 -7.30 25.87
N SER A 288 6.59 -6.07 26.05
CA SER A 288 5.79 -4.86 25.95
C SER A 288 5.64 -4.47 24.49
N ILE A 289 4.41 -4.41 24.00
CA ILE A 289 4.08 -4.07 22.63
C ILE A 289 3.63 -2.60 22.58
N PRO A 290 4.15 -1.79 21.64
CA PRO A 290 3.72 -0.40 21.50
C PRO A 290 2.23 -0.29 21.24
N ALA A 291 1.59 0.75 21.77
CA ALA A 291 0.18 1.02 21.51
C ALA A 291 -0.08 1.18 20.00
N GLY A 292 -1.21 0.64 19.52
CA GLY A 292 -1.57 0.65 18.10
C GLY A 292 -1.01 -0.53 17.29
N TYR A 293 -0.18 -1.39 17.89
CA TYR A 293 0.29 -2.64 17.28
C TYR A 293 -0.41 -3.85 17.91
N ILE A 294 -0.54 -4.91 17.12
CA ILE A 294 -1.15 -6.17 17.53
C ILE A 294 -0.27 -6.81 18.60
N ASP A 295 -0.84 -7.08 19.76
CA ASP A 295 -0.21 -7.89 20.80
C ASP A 295 -0.79 -9.32 20.81
N ASN A 296 -0.29 -10.18 21.69
CA ASN A 296 -0.73 -11.58 21.74
C ASN A 296 -2.23 -11.74 21.97
N ALA A 297 -2.84 -10.95 22.86
CA ALA A 297 -4.26 -11.04 23.15
C ALA A 297 -5.12 -10.50 22.00
N THR A 298 -4.63 -9.51 21.24
CA THR A 298 -5.25 -9.07 19.99
C THR A 298 -5.16 -10.16 18.92
N ALA A 299 -4.01 -10.83 18.76
CA ALA A 299 -3.86 -11.97 17.85
C ALA A 299 -4.82 -13.11 18.22
N LEU A 300 -4.97 -13.41 19.51
CA LEU A 300 -5.96 -14.36 20.05
C LEU A 300 -7.42 -13.95 19.74
N ALA A 301 -7.74 -12.66 19.80
CA ALA A 301 -9.07 -12.17 19.43
C ALA A 301 -9.37 -12.40 17.95
N PHE A 302 -8.42 -12.11 17.04
CA PHE A 302 -8.56 -12.46 15.63
C PHE A 302 -8.61 -13.97 15.40
N LEU A 303 -7.80 -14.74 16.12
CA LEU A 303 -7.81 -16.20 16.04
C LEU A 303 -9.19 -16.78 16.39
N SER A 304 -9.92 -16.13 17.31
CA SER A 304 -11.28 -16.51 17.67
C SER A 304 -12.25 -16.40 16.50
N PHE A 305 -12.16 -15.34 15.68
CA PHE A 305 -12.95 -15.21 14.44
C PHE A 305 -12.64 -16.33 13.45
N VAL A 306 -11.36 -16.65 13.26
CA VAL A 306 -10.93 -17.73 12.37
C VAL A 306 -11.48 -19.07 12.85
N GLN A 307 -11.37 -19.37 14.14
CA GLN A 307 -11.84 -20.65 14.70
C GLN A 307 -13.36 -20.80 14.64
N LEU A 308 -14.13 -19.74 14.92
CA LEU A 308 -15.59 -19.76 14.72
C LEU A 308 -15.94 -20.06 13.27
N THR A 309 -15.25 -19.41 12.33
CA THR A 309 -15.47 -19.60 10.89
C THR A 309 -15.07 -21.00 10.41
N ARG A 310 -14.05 -21.61 11.02
CA ARG A 310 -13.62 -23.01 10.79
C ARG A 310 -14.52 -24.04 11.47
N GLY A 311 -15.55 -23.62 12.21
CA GLY A 311 -16.45 -24.52 12.94
C GLY A 311 -15.78 -25.18 14.15
N ARG A 312 -14.88 -24.46 14.84
CA ARG A 312 -14.15 -24.89 16.05
C ARG A 312 -14.50 -24.05 17.29
N PRO A 313 -15.80 -23.89 17.64
CA PRO A 313 -16.22 -23.03 18.74
C PRO A 313 -15.70 -23.47 20.11
N GLU A 314 -15.37 -24.75 20.28
CA GLU A 314 -14.82 -25.32 21.52
C GLU A 314 -13.50 -24.66 21.96
N THR A 315 -12.75 -24.09 21.01
CA THR A 315 -11.46 -23.44 21.25
C THR A 315 -11.57 -22.02 21.81
N ILE A 316 -12.75 -21.40 21.72
CA ILE A 316 -12.93 -19.97 22.00
C ILE A 316 -12.95 -19.66 23.49
N SER A 317 -13.55 -20.53 24.32
CA SER A 317 -13.69 -20.25 25.75
C SER A 317 -12.34 -20.09 26.48
N PRO A 318 -11.33 -20.96 26.26
CA PRO A 318 -9.97 -20.73 26.77
C PRO A 318 -9.36 -19.42 26.25
N ILE A 319 -9.46 -19.16 24.95
CA ILE A 319 -8.90 -17.95 24.33
C ILE A 319 -9.47 -16.67 24.96
N VAL A 320 -10.80 -16.60 25.10
CA VAL A 320 -11.48 -15.43 25.68
C VAL A 320 -11.06 -15.21 27.13
N LYS A 321 -10.84 -16.30 27.89
CA LYS A 321 -10.35 -16.20 29.27
C LYS A 321 -8.96 -15.53 29.29
N ASP A 322 -8.04 -15.94 28.43
CA ASP A 322 -6.69 -15.37 28.35
C ASP A 322 -6.72 -13.89 27.96
N ILE A 323 -7.61 -13.50 27.04
CA ILE A 323 -7.83 -12.09 26.65
C ILE A 323 -8.35 -11.28 27.84
N GLN A 324 -9.34 -11.80 28.57
CA GLN A 324 -9.96 -11.14 29.72
C GLN A 324 -8.98 -10.99 30.89
N GLU A 325 -8.10 -11.97 31.12
CA GLU A 325 -7.05 -11.87 32.14
C GLU A 325 -6.04 -10.75 31.81
N LYS A 326 -5.71 -10.55 30.53
CA LYS A 326 -4.78 -9.49 30.11
C LYS A 326 -5.39 -8.09 30.14
N TYR A 327 -6.60 -7.94 29.57
CA TYR A 327 -7.20 -6.62 29.37
C TYR A 327 -8.18 -6.20 30.48
N GLY A 328 -8.63 -7.14 31.31
CA GLY A 328 -9.61 -6.87 32.37
C GLY A 328 -10.91 -6.30 31.81
N LYS A 329 -11.39 -5.21 32.42
CA LYS A 329 -12.63 -4.50 32.03
C LYS A 329 -12.39 -3.30 31.11
N LYS A 330 -11.25 -3.23 30.41
CA LYS A 330 -11.00 -2.13 29.45
C LYS A 330 -12.11 -2.10 28.40
N GLU A 331 -12.66 -0.91 28.15
CA GLU A 331 -13.72 -0.75 27.15
C GLU A 331 -13.20 -1.11 25.76
N VAL A 332 -12.09 -0.51 25.32
CA VAL A 332 -11.45 -0.81 24.04
C VAL A 332 -10.26 -1.76 24.24
N VAL A 333 -10.24 -2.83 23.44
CA VAL A 333 -9.19 -3.86 23.42
C VAL A 333 -8.18 -3.55 22.32
N PHE A 334 -8.64 -3.21 21.10
CA PHE A 334 -7.76 -2.88 19.99
C PHE A 334 -8.45 -2.05 18.90
N SER A 335 -7.68 -1.11 18.34
CA SER A 335 -8.08 -0.30 17.19
C SER A 335 -6.92 -0.19 16.19
N PHE A 336 -7.25 -0.24 14.90
CA PHE A 336 -6.36 0.29 13.87
C PHE A 336 -6.51 1.82 13.81
N TYR A 337 -5.58 2.48 13.15
CA TYR A 337 -5.64 3.92 12.91
C TYR A 337 -5.49 4.17 11.41
N TYR A 338 -6.37 4.99 10.83
CA TYR A 338 -6.23 5.47 9.47
C TYR A 338 -6.10 6.98 9.47
N THR A 339 -5.46 7.52 8.45
CA THR A 339 -5.38 8.96 8.26
C THR A 339 -6.56 9.41 7.42
N ASP A 340 -7.38 10.30 7.96
CA ASP A 340 -8.47 10.91 7.21
C ASP A 340 -7.91 11.83 6.11
N SER A 341 -8.33 11.62 4.87
CA SER A 341 -7.76 12.32 3.71
C SER A 341 -8.12 13.81 3.64
N ILE A 342 -9.15 14.25 4.37
CA ILE A 342 -9.62 15.64 4.38
C ILE A 342 -8.97 16.41 5.53
N THR A 343 -8.97 15.82 6.71
CA THR A 343 -8.52 16.46 7.96
C THR A 343 -7.06 16.15 8.30
N ASN A 344 -6.46 15.17 7.64
CA ASN A 344 -5.13 14.62 7.94
C ASN A 344 -5.00 14.15 9.40
N GLN A 345 -6.12 13.85 10.07
CA GLN A 345 -6.15 13.37 11.44
C GLN A 345 -6.16 11.83 11.48
N GLN A 346 -5.45 11.28 12.44
CA GLN A 346 -5.57 9.85 12.73
C GLN A 346 -6.90 9.58 13.42
N THR A 347 -7.72 8.76 12.78
CA THR A 347 -9.01 8.33 13.31
C THR A 347 -8.91 6.85 13.70
N PRO A 348 -9.35 6.47 14.92
CA PRO A 348 -9.36 5.07 15.31
C PRO A 348 -10.45 4.32 14.55
N LEU A 349 -10.09 3.15 14.03
CA LEU A 349 -11.00 2.11 13.59
C LEU A 349 -11.07 1.05 14.69
N GLU A 350 -12.09 1.12 15.54
CA GLU A 350 -12.29 0.15 16.61
C GLU A 350 -12.58 -1.24 16.04
N VAL A 351 -11.76 -2.21 16.41
CA VAL A 351 -11.87 -3.61 15.97
C VAL A 351 -12.42 -4.46 17.11
N PHE A 352 -11.87 -4.29 18.31
CA PHE A 352 -12.24 -5.06 19.47
C PHE A 352 -12.48 -4.17 20.69
N ASN A 353 -13.57 -4.46 21.37
CA ASN A 353 -13.94 -3.95 22.67
C ASN A 353 -14.40 -5.10 23.58
N ALA A 354 -14.54 -4.86 24.89
CA ALA A 354 -14.94 -5.91 25.83
C ALA A 354 -16.26 -6.60 25.45
N ASN A 355 -17.20 -5.86 24.85
CA ASN A 355 -18.48 -6.42 24.42
C ASN A 355 -18.29 -7.39 23.24
N THR A 356 -17.52 -7.02 22.21
CA THR A 356 -17.23 -7.91 21.07
C THR A 356 -16.56 -9.21 21.51
N ILE A 357 -15.61 -9.15 22.46
CA ILE A 357 -14.97 -10.35 23.03
C ILE A 357 -15.99 -11.25 23.74
N GLN A 358 -16.93 -10.67 24.47
CA GLN A 358 -18.01 -11.43 25.10
C GLN A 358 -18.97 -12.04 24.07
N LEU A 359 -19.27 -11.33 22.97
CA LEU A 359 -20.11 -11.85 21.89
C LEU A 359 -19.46 -13.04 21.17
N LEU A 360 -18.14 -13.05 21.00
CA LEU A 360 -17.42 -14.23 20.47
C LEU A 360 -17.61 -15.46 21.36
N LYS A 361 -17.55 -15.26 22.69
CA LYS A 361 -17.82 -16.33 23.66
C LYS A 361 -19.26 -16.81 23.60
N ASP A 362 -20.21 -15.88 23.53
CA ASP A 362 -21.64 -16.19 23.45
C ASP A 362 -21.98 -16.94 22.14
N GLU A 363 -21.33 -16.59 21.03
CA GLU A 363 -21.45 -17.30 19.76
C GLU A 363 -20.93 -18.73 19.86
N ALA A 364 -19.76 -18.92 20.49
CA ALA A 364 -19.16 -20.23 20.69
C ALA A 364 -20.04 -21.19 21.50
N VAL A 365 -20.85 -20.68 22.42
CA VAL A 365 -21.80 -21.50 23.21
C VAL A 365 -23.21 -21.57 22.59
N GLY A 366 -23.39 -21.04 21.38
CA GLY A 366 -24.63 -21.16 20.61
C GLY A 366 -25.74 -20.17 20.99
N LEU A 367 -25.43 -19.09 21.71
CA LEU A 367 -26.42 -18.07 22.11
C LEU A 367 -26.69 -17.05 20.99
N LEU A 368 -27.07 -17.53 19.80
CA LEU A 368 -27.12 -16.71 18.58
C LEU A 368 -28.06 -15.50 18.68
N ASP A 369 -29.22 -15.61 19.33
CA ASP A 369 -30.15 -14.47 19.45
C ASP A 369 -29.51 -13.33 20.26
N LYS A 370 -28.83 -13.68 21.36
CA LYS A 370 -28.07 -12.74 22.20
C LYS A 370 -26.91 -12.12 21.42
N VAL A 371 -26.22 -12.92 20.60
CA VAL A 371 -25.11 -12.45 19.76
C VAL A 371 -25.60 -11.41 18.75
N ILE A 372 -26.68 -11.71 18.03
CA ILE A 372 -27.27 -10.81 17.03
C ILE A 372 -27.72 -9.50 17.67
N GLU A 373 -28.44 -9.57 18.80
CA GLU A 373 -28.89 -8.38 19.52
C GLU A 373 -27.70 -7.56 20.05
N GLY A 374 -26.70 -8.23 20.61
CA GLY A 374 -25.49 -7.59 21.11
C GLY A 374 -24.73 -6.83 20.02
N TRP A 375 -24.53 -7.44 18.85
CA TRP A 375 -23.88 -6.75 17.73
C TRP A 375 -24.71 -5.57 17.22
N LYS A 376 -26.04 -5.68 17.13
CA LYS A 376 -26.92 -4.56 16.76
C LYS A 376 -26.79 -3.39 17.72
N ASN A 377 -26.62 -3.65 19.01
CA ASN A 377 -26.47 -2.62 20.04
C ASN A 377 -25.10 -1.93 19.99
N ILE A 378 -24.04 -2.64 19.57
CA ILE A 378 -22.71 -2.05 19.35
C ILE A 378 -22.72 -1.17 18.09
N GLY A 379 -23.52 -1.54 17.09
CA GLY A 379 -23.63 -0.86 15.80
C GLY A 379 -22.93 -1.63 14.67
N LEU A 380 -22.92 -1.04 13.47
CA LEU A 380 -22.25 -1.61 12.30
C LEU A 380 -20.72 -1.47 12.43
N THR A 381 -20.14 -2.24 13.33
CA THR A 381 -18.69 -2.28 13.60
C THR A 381 -18.03 -3.50 12.96
N TYR A 382 -16.70 -3.54 13.04
CA TYR A 382 -15.90 -4.65 12.53
C TYR A 382 -16.36 -5.99 13.10
N GLY A 383 -16.61 -6.96 12.21
CA GLY A 383 -17.01 -8.32 12.59
C GLY A 383 -18.51 -8.59 12.54
N TYR A 384 -19.37 -7.56 12.41
CA TYR A 384 -20.82 -7.76 12.36
C TYR A 384 -21.26 -8.50 11.09
N TRP A 385 -20.81 -8.04 9.91
CA TRP A 385 -21.14 -8.71 8.66
C TRP A 385 -20.58 -10.13 8.62
N GLN A 386 -19.32 -10.31 9.04
CA GLN A 386 -18.69 -11.63 9.15
C GLN A 386 -19.46 -12.55 10.12
N MET A 387 -20.09 -12.00 11.16
CA MET A 387 -20.94 -12.76 12.08
C MET A 387 -22.22 -13.20 11.37
N LEU A 388 -22.88 -12.31 10.66
CA LEU A 388 -24.09 -12.63 9.92
C LEU A 388 -23.85 -13.68 8.83
N THR A 389 -22.73 -13.61 8.12
CA THR A 389 -22.40 -14.57 7.06
C THR A 389 -22.04 -15.94 7.65
N ARG A 390 -21.15 -16.01 8.65
CA ARG A 390 -20.76 -17.31 9.25
C ARG A 390 -21.91 -18.01 9.98
N THR A 391 -22.83 -17.25 10.59
CA THR A 391 -24.03 -17.80 11.26
C THR A 391 -25.21 -18.02 10.31
N LYS A 392 -25.06 -17.69 9.02
CA LYS A 392 -26.10 -17.78 7.98
C LYS A 392 -27.37 -16.99 8.30
N LYS A 393 -27.20 -15.83 8.94
CA LYS A 393 -28.29 -14.91 9.31
C LYS A 393 -28.39 -13.70 8.39
N ALA A 394 -27.41 -13.48 7.51
CA ALA A 394 -27.41 -12.35 6.58
C ALA A 394 -28.68 -12.32 5.67
N PRO A 395 -29.10 -13.41 5.01
CA PRO A 395 -30.28 -13.36 4.13
C PRO A 395 -31.56 -12.95 4.84
N SER A 396 -31.80 -13.48 6.04
CA SER A 396 -33.04 -13.22 6.78
C SER A 396 -33.07 -11.87 7.50
N LEU A 397 -31.91 -11.30 7.85
CA LEU A 397 -31.83 -10.03 8.58
C LEU A 397 -31.57 -8.82 7.68
N VAL A 398 -30.90 -9.02 6.55
CA VAL A 398 -30.45 -7.94 5.65
C VAL A 398 -31.16 -8.03 4.29
N GLY A 399 -31.77 -9.16 3.96
CA GLY A 399 -32.45 -9.37 2.67
C GLY A 399 -31.49 -9.64 1.51
N CYS A 400 -30.24 -10.00 1.80
CA CYS A 400 -29.29 -10.39 0.76
C CYS A 400 -29.64 -11.77 0.17
N GLN A 401 -29.26 -11.99 -1.08
CA GLN A 401 -29.26 -13.32 -1.68
C GLN A 401 -28.10 -14.15 -1.13
N GLU A 402 -28.19 -15.48 -1.20
CA GLU A 402 -27.12 -16.39 -0.73
C GLU A 402 -25.78 -16.09 -1.40
N TYR A 403 -25.77 -15.78 -2.70
CA TYR A 403 -24.54 -15.44 -3.42
C TYR A 403 -23.93 -14.09 -2.99
N GLN A 404 -24.73 -13.21 -2.40
CA GLN A 404 -24.29 -11.91 -1.89
C GLN A 404 -23.62 -11.99 -0.51
N MET A 405 -23.51 -13.18 0.07
CA MET A 405 -22.71 -13.40 1.28
C MET A 405 -21.20 -13.31 1.02
N LEU A 406 -20.79 -13.45 -0.24
CA LEU A 406 -19.45 -13.14 -0.71
C LEU A 406 -19.50 -11.97 -1.69
N PHE A 407 -18.40 -11.23 -1.77
CA PHE A 407 -18.24 -10.13 -2.71
C PHE A 407 -17.89 -10.70 -4.09
N PRO A 408 -18.24 -9.98 -5.17
CA PRO A 408 -17.83 -10.36 -6.50
C PRO A 408 -16.32 -10.21 -6.64
N ILE A 409 -15.72 -11.10 -7.43
CA ILE A 409 -14.34 -10.96 -7.89
C ILE A 409 -14.32 -9.88 -8.98
N PRO A 410 -13.38 -8.92 -8.96
CA PRO A 410 -13.30 -7.88 -9.98
C PRO A 410 -13.14 -8.48 -11.39
N ALA A 411 -13.78 -7.87 -12.40
CA ALA A 411 -13.77 -8.37 -13.77
C ALA A 411 -12.35 -8.55 -14.33
N TYR A 412 -11.45 -7.59 -14.09
CA TYR A 412 -10.08 -7.63 -14.59
C TYR A 412 -9.26 -8.82 -14.04
N VAL A 413 -9.63 -9.35 -12.88
CA VAL A 413 -8.97 -10.52 -12.26
C VAL A 413 -9.38 -11.78 -13.01
N ILE A 414 -10.69 -11.90 -13.30
CA ILE A 414 -11.26 -13.02 -14.06
C ILE A 414 -10.70 -13.02 -15.50
N ASP A 415 -10.59 -11.84 -16.11
CA ASP A 415 -10.03 -11.68 -17.46
C ASP A 415 -8.53 -12.03 -17.50
N ALA A 416 -7.79 -11.79 -16.40
CA ALA A 416 -6.36 -12.06 -16.31
C ALA A 416 -6.01 -13.51 -15.95
N ASP A 417 -6.90 -14.23 -15.24
CA ASP A 417 -6.67 -15.60 -14.79
C ASP A 417 -7.90 -16.48 -15.05
N TYR A 418 -7.82 -17.31 -16.09
CA TYR A 418 -8.90 -18.20 -16.52
C TYR A 418 -9.29 -19.27 -15.48
N ASN A 419 -8.44 -19.50 -14.46
CA ASN A 419 -8.78 -20.41 -13.36
C ASN A 419 -9.57 -19.70 -12.25
N MET A 420 -9.53 -18.37 -12.19
CA MET A 420 -10.31 -17.60 -11.22
C MET A 420 -11.77 -17.55 -11.68
N LYS A 421 -12.65 -18.16 -10.87
CA LYS A 421 -14.08 -18.23 -11.17
C LYS A 421 -14.85 -17.24 -10.32
N GLN A 422 -15.78 -16.55 -10.94
CA GLN A 422 -16.72 -15.69 -10.23
C GLN A 422 -17.54 -16.50 -9.21
N ASN A 423 -17.89 -15.85 -8.10
CA ASN A 423 -18.84 -16.39 -7.12
C ASN A 423 -20.21 -16.60 -7.79
N PRO A 424 -20.82 -17.81 -7.72
CA PRO A 424 -22.02 -18.13 -8.49
C PRO A 424 -23.16 -17.14 -8.22
N GLY A 425 -23.66 -16.45 -9.24
CA GLY A 425 -24.75 -15.47 -9.13
C GLY A 425 -24.36 -14.04 -9.50
N TYR A 426 -23.06 -13.73 -9.56
CA TYR A 426 -22.53 -12.46 -10.08
C TYR A 426 -22.17 -12.49 -11.56
#